data_AF-A0A3E1E2M1-F1
#
_entry.id   AF-A0A3E1E2M1-F1
#
_cell.length_a   1.000
_cell.length_b   1.000
_cell.length_c   1.000
_cell.angle_alpha   90.00
_cell.angle_beta   90.00
_cell.angle_gamma   90.00
#
_symmetry.space_group_name_H-M   'P 1'
#
loop_
_entity.id
_entity.type
_entity.pdbx_description
1 polymer ?
#
loop_
_entity_poly.entity_id
_entity_poly.type
_entity_poly.pdbx_seq_one_letter_code
_entity_poly.pdbx_strand_id
1 'polypeptide(L)'
;MQFLRIFAAPNTPPGDPSLGRRTPLQNALPKAAAVLFSMNSPSSSPATTPDSQTLAQSASSLTRPPAKLHLLREHDPLRHWNALADNRVCLLCGSEFTGAEIRVRARNGKPVFECPEAGCPASLTHFVYSGNPLLSEAVWSDWMQVKSKPERID
;
A
#
# COMPACT_ATOMS: atom_id res chain seq x y z
N MET A 1 26.34 3.39 15.39
CA MET A 1 26.28 3.11 13.94
C MET A 1 25.74 4.36 13.27
N GLN A 2 26.61 5.07 12.55
CA GLN A 2 26.38 6.42 12.04
C GLN A 2 26.00 6.29 10.57
N PHE A 3 24.70 6.39 10.25
CA PHE A 3 24.22 6.43 8.87
C PHE A 3 23.98 7.89 8.48
N LEU A 4 24.95 8.47 7.78
CA LEU A 4 24.78 9.72 7.05
C LEU A 4 23.64 9.55 6.05
N ARG A 5 22.54 10.27 6.24
CA ARG A 5 21.47 10.39 5.24
C ARG A 5 21.68 11.66 4.43
N ILE A 6 22.11 11.47 3.19
CA ILE A 6 22.16 12.52 2.19
C ILE A 6 20.73 12.72 1.69
N PHE A 7 20.12 13.86 2.01
CA PHE A 7 18.88 14.31 1.40
C PHE A 7 19.18 14.75 -0.04
N ALA A 8 18.76 13.96 -1.02
CA ALA A 8 18.68 14.44 -2.41
C ALA A 8 17.32 15.12 -2.60
N ALA A 9 17.32 16.44 -2.70
CA ALA A 9 16.14 17.23 -3.06
C ALA A 9 15.83 17.11 -4.58
N PRO A 10 14.56 17.29 -4.98
CA PRO A 10 14.08 16.95 -6.33
C PRO A 10 14.29 18.09 -7.34
N ASN A 11 14.69 17.74 -8.56
CA ASN A 11 14.63 18.66 -9.71
C ASN A 11 13.27 18.54 -10.39
N THR A 12 12.48 19.62 -10.35
CA THR A 12 11.32 19.84 -11.24
C THR A 12 11.75 20.68 -12.44
N PRO A 13 11.14 20.44 -13.61
CA PRO A 13 10.80 21.56 -14.49
C PRO A 13 9.29 21.64 -14.82
N PRO A 14 8.77 22.86 -15.13
CA PRO A 14 7.35 23.12 -15.37
C PRO A 14 6.97 22.90 -16.86
N GLY A 15 5.76 22.40 -17.10
CA GLY A 15 5.15 22.29 -18.43
C GLY A 15 3.77 22.95 -18.48
N ASP A 16 3.65 23.93 -19.36
CA ASP A 16 2.54 24.88 -19.56
C ASP A 16 1.26 24.25 -20.20
N PRO A 17 0.04 24.71 -19.87
CA PRO A 17 -1.22 24.25 -20.46
C PRO A 17 -1.72 25.14 -21.61
N SER A 18 -2.01 24.56 -22.78
CA SER A 18 -2.90 25.23 -23.77
C SER A 18 -3.64 24.28 -24.73
N LEU A 19 -4.95 24.20 -24.47
CA LEU A 19 -6.12 24.16 -25.36
C LEU A 19 -5.94 23.86 -26.87
N GLY A 20 -6.68 22.85 -27.36
CA GLY A 20 -6.94 22.61 -28.78
C GLY A 20 -8.22 21.80 -28.99
N ARG A 21 -9.26 22.44 -29.54
CA ARG A 21 -10.68 22.06 -29.52
C ARG A 21 -11.11 21.27 -30.79
N ARG A 22 -12.13 20.41 -30.63
CA ARG A 22 -13.25 20.03 -31.56
C ARG A 22 -13.25 18.62 -32.22
N THR A 23 -14.45 18.05 -32.08
CA THR A 23 -15.15 16.83 -32.56
C THR A 23 -15.46 16.85 -34.08
N PRO A 24 -16.27 15.95 -34.72
CA PRO A 24 -17.09 14.81 -34.24
C PRO A 24 -17.13 13.52 -35.12
N LEU A 25 -17.90 12.54 -34.62
CA LEU A 25 -18.91 11.72 -35.35
C LEU A 25 -18.57 10.28 -35.81
N GLN A 26 -19.41 9.37 -35.28
CA GLN A 26 -20.03 8.18 -35.90
C GLN A 26 -19.17 6.95 -36.22
N ASN A 27 -19.53 5.83 -35.58
CA ASN A 27 -19.98 4.57 -36.20
C ASN A 27 -20.35 3.60 -35.05
N ALA A 28 -21.62 3.26 -34.85
CA ALA A 28 -22.42 2.28 -35.58
C ALA A 28 -22.60 1.03 -34.70
N LEU A 29 -23.84 0.86 -34.23
CA LEU A 29 -24.35 -0.28 -33.48
C LEU A 29 -24.67 -1.43 -34.44
N PRO A 30 -24.55 -2.70 -34.00
CA PRO A 30 -25.59 -3.64 -34.37
C PRO A 30 -26.15 -4.45 -33.18
N LYS A 31 -27.48 -4.43 -33.15
CA LYS A 31 -28.46 -5.49 -32.84
C LYS A 31 -28.00 -6.77 -32.13
N ALA A 32 -28.56 -6.94 -30.94
CA ALA A 32 -29.35 -8.09 -30.46
C ALA A 32 -28.97 -9.52 -30.89
N ALA A 33 -28.74 -10.38 -29.89
CA ALA A 33 -29.32 -11.72 -29.84
C ALA A 33 -29.26 -12.25 -28.39
N ALA A 34 -30.42 -12.54 -27.83
CA ALA A 34 -30.57 -13.38 -26.64
C ALA A 34 -30.41 -14.85 -27.05
N VAL A 35 -29.69 -15.65 -26.27
CA VAL A 35 -29.77 -17.11 -26.32
C VAL A 35 -29.75 -17.66 -24.89
N LEU A 36 -30.64 -18.64 -24.72
CA LEU A 36 -31.11 -19.26 -23.49
C LEU A 36 -30.10 -20.21 -22.84
N PHE A 37 -30.33 -20.43 -21.54
CA PHE A 37 -30.02 -21.59 -20.69
C PHE A 37 -29.07 -22.67 -21.24
N SER A 38 -28.04 -22.97 -20.44
CA SER A 38 -27.52 -24.35 -20.35
C SER A 38 -27.26 -24.70 -18.89
N MET A 39 -28.12 -25.57 -18.36
CA MET A 39 -27.87 -26.29 -17.12
C MET A 39 -26.76 -27.31 -17.37
N ASN A 40 -25.75 -27.36 -16.52
CA ASN A 40 -24.89 -28.53 -16.41
C ASN A 40 -24.44 -28.67 -14.94
N SER A 41 -25.11 -29.56 -14.23
CA SER A 41 -24.51 -30.38 -13.18
C SER A 41 -24.31 -31.76 -13.82
N PRO A 42 -23.16 -32.41 -13.58
CA PRO A 42 -23.22 -33.46 -12.58
C PRO A 42 -21.99 -33.54 -11.68
N SER A 43 -22.27 -33.95 -10.43
CA SER A 43 -21.51 -34.88 -9.59
C SER A 43 -20.14 -35.30 -10.12
N SER A 44 -19.10 -35.11 -9.30
CA SER A 44 -18.39 -36.20 -8.60
C SER A 44 -17.11 -35.66 -7.96
N SER A 45 -16.98 -35.82 -6.65
CA SER A 45 -15.68 -35.78 -5.97
C SER A 45 -14.77 -36.89 -6.54
N PRO A 46 -13.46 -36.67 -6.59
CA PRO A 46 -12.65 -37.28 -5.53
C PRO A 46 -11.59 -36.35 -4.95
N ALA A 47 -11.12 -36.73 -3.77
CA ALA A 47 -10.13 -36.08 -2.95
C ALA A 47 -8.94 -35.52 -3.76
N THR A 48 -8.78 -34.19 -3.74
CA THR A 48 -7.54 -33.53 -4.10
C THR A 48 -6.84 -33.13 -2.81
N THR A 49 -5.60 -33.57 -2.69
CA THR A 49 -4.59 -33.15 -1.70
C THR A 49 -4.63 -31.64 -1.46
N PRO A 50 -4.44 -31.13 -0.23
CA PRO A 50 -4.34 -29.69 0.00
C PRO A 50 -3.02 -29.18 -0.58
N ASP A 51 -3.10 -28.70 -1.82
CA ASP A 51 -2.00 -28.21 -2.62
C ASP A 51 -1.37 -26.93 -2.03
N SER A 52 -0.04 -26.84 -2.15
CA SER A 52 0.78 -25.65 -1.88
C SER A 52 0.41 -24.43 -2.74
N GLN A 53 -0.58 -24.54 -3.63
CA GLN A 53 -1.06 -23.48 -4.53
C GLN A 53 -2.04 -22.51 -3.83
N THR A 54 -2.69 -22.91 -2.74
CA THR A 54 -3.68 -22.09 -2.00
C THR A 54 -3.04 -20.89 -1.28
N LEU A 55 -1.76 -20.99 -0.90
CA LEU A 55 -1.01 -19.90 -0.23
C LEU A 55 -0.56 -18.80 -1.20
N ALA A 56 -0.25 -19.14 -2.46
CA ALA A 56 0.17 -18.15 -3.45
C ALA A 56 -1.01 -17.33 -4.00
N GLN A 57 -2.18 -17.98 -4.15
CA GLN A 57 -3.42 -17.33 -4.59
C GLN A 57 -3.93 -16.31 -3.56
N SER A 58 -3.72 -16.57 -2.26
CA SER A 58 -4.10 -15.68 -1.17
C SER A 58 -3.14 -14.50 -1.00
N ALA A 59 -1.84 -14.66 -1.26
CA ALA A 59 -0.91 -13.51 -1.26
C ALA A 59 -1.15 -12.55 -2.44
N SER A 60 -1.48 -13.10 -3.61
CA SER A 60 -1.72 -12.32 -4.84
C SER A 60 -3.03 -11.52 -4.80
N SER A 61 -4.02 -11.98 -4.02
CA SER A 61 -5.28 -11.24 -3.85
C SER A 61 -5.12 -10.01 -2.94
N LEU A 62 -4.23 -10.06 -1.95
CA LEU A 62 -3.95 -8.96 -1.02
C LEU A 62 -3.24 -7.77 -1.69
N THR A 63 -2.48 -8.02 -2.77
CA THR A 63 -1.78 -6.97 -3.52
C THR A 63 -2.66 -6.31 -4.57
N ARG A 64 -3.85 -6.86 -4.86
CA ARG A 64 -4.81 -6.27 -5.80
C ARG A 64 -5.20 -4.87 -5.30
N PRO A 65 -5.16 -3.81 -6.13
CA PRO A 65 -5.29 -2.43 -5.66
C PRO A 65 -6.53 -2.13 -4.77
N PRO A 66 -7.75 -2.58 -5.11
CA PRO A 66 -8.91 -2.35 -4.25
C PRO A 66 -8.83 -3.08 -2.90
N ALA A 67 -8.29 -4.31 -2.90
CA ALA A 67 -8.09 -5.08 -1.67
C ALA A 67 -7.01 -4.43 -0.80
N LYS A 68 -5.90 -3.99 -1.39
CA LYS A 68 -4.80 -3.33 -0.69
C LYS A 68 -5.24 -2.06 0.03
N LEU A 69 -6.02 -1.20 -0.64
CA LEU A 69 -6.52 0.02 -0.02
C LEU A 69 -7.45 -0.29 1.15
N HIS A 70 -8.32 -1.31 1.01
CA HIS A 70 -9.19 -1.75 2.09
C HIS A 70 -8.38 -2.23 3.31
N LEU A 71 -7.37 -3.06 3.08
CA LEU A 71 -6.47 -3.56 4.14
C LEU A 71 -5.71 -2.42 4.83
N LEU A 72 -5.20 -1.44 4.07
CA LEU A 72 -4.53 -0.27 4.65
C LEU A 72 -5.47 0.52 5.56
N ARG A 73 -6.72 0.72 5.16
CA ARG A 73 -7.74 1.41 5.97
C ARG A 73 -8.11 0.64 7.22
N GLU A 74 -8.22 -0.69 7.13
CA GLU A 74 -8.55 -1.57 8.24
C GLU A 74 -7.43 -1.63 9.28
N HIS A 75 -6.17 -1.74 8.83
CA HIS A 75 -5.01 -1.94 9.69
C HIS A 75 -4.32 -0.66 10.15
N ASP A 76 -4.70 0.50 9.60
CA ASP A 76 -4.19 1.82 10.02
C ASP A 76 -5.31 2.86 10.20
N PRO A 77 -6.19 2.65 11.19
CA PRO A 77 -7.39 3.46 11.36
C PRO A 77 -7.10 4.90 11.82
N LEU A 78 -5.92 5.17 12.40
CA LEU A 78 -5.57 6.47 12.99
C LEU A 78 -5.05 7.49 11.98
N ARG A 79 -4.40 7.02 10.91
CA ARG A 79 -3.72 7.90 9.94
C ARG A 79 -4.47 8.05 8.62
N HIS A 80 -5.54 7.28 8.42
CA HIS A 80 -6.43 7.23 7.25
C HIS A 80 -5.72 7.15 5.89
N TRP A 81 -5.97 6.07 5.15
CA TRP A 81 -5.56 5.91 3.76
C TRP A 81 -6.73 6.23 2.84
N ASN A 82 -6.74 7.41 2.22
CA ASN A 82 -7.80 7.86 1.31
C ASN A 82 -7.63 7.24 -0.07
N ALA A 83 -6.40 7.17 -0.57
CA ALA A 83 -6.06 6.53 -1.84
C ALA A 83 -4.73 5.78 -1.74
N LEU A 84 -4.48 4.86 -2.68
CA LEU A 84 -3.15 4.24 -2.81
C LEU A 84 -2.08 5.24 -3.27
N ALA A 85 -2.50 6.39 -3.82
CA ALA A 85 -1.60 7.48 -4.19
C ALA A 85 -1.16 8.34 -3.00
N ASP A 86 -1.72 8.14 -1.80
CA ASP A 86 -1.32 8.90 -0.61
C ASP A 86 0.16 8.65 -0.30
N ASN A 87 0.95 9.73 -0.23
CA ASN A 87 2.38 9.69 0.05
C ASN A 87 2.66 9.66 1.57
N ARG A 88 3.64 8.87 1.99
CA ARG A 88 4.15 8.72 3.34
C ARG A 88 5.66 8.65 3.36
N VAL A 89 6.22 8.96 4.53
CA VAL A 89 7.64 8.80 4.82
C VAL A 89 7.81 7.68 5.84
N CYS A 90 8.83 6.84 5.65
CA CYS A 90 9.23 5.85 6.64
C CYS A 90 10.05 6.53 7.73
N LEU A 91 9.60 6.51 8.99
CA LEU A 91 10.38 7.03 10.12
C LEU A 91 11.74 6.34 10.27
N LEU A 92 11.85 5.05 9.90
CA LEU A 92 13.09 4.31 10.10
C LEU A 92 14.12 4.57 9.02
N CYS A 93 13.78 4.56 7.73
CA CYS A 93 14.73 4.74 6.62
C CYS A 93 14.69 6.12 5.96
N GLY A 94 13.65 6.92 6.21
CA GLY A 94 13.46 8.24 5.62
C GLY A 94 12.91 8.23 4.19
N SER A 95 12.72 7.06 3.58
CA SER A 95 12.22 6.96 2.20
C SER A 95 10.76 7.43 2.10
N GLU A 96 10.48 8.20 1.07
CA GLU A 96 9.12 8.54 0.63
C GLU A 96 8.54 7.43 -0.24
N PHE A 97 7.24 7.15 -0.09
CA PHE A 97 6.52 6.15 -0.87
C PHE A 97 5.02 6.35 -0.79
N THR A 98 4.32 5.78 -1.77
CA THR A 98 2.87 5.74 -1.85
C THR A 98 2.31 4.46 -1.23
N GLY A 99 1.02 4.48 -0.87
CA GLY A 99 0.30 3.26 -0.47
C GLY A 99 0.37 2.14 -1.51
N ALA A 100 0.51 2.48 -2.80
CA ALA A 100 0.72 1.54 -3.90
C ALA A 100 2.06 0.80 -3.82
N GLU A 101 3.10 1.39 -3.23
CA GLU A 101 4.45 0.80 -3.15
C GLU A 101 4.66 -0.06 -1.89
N ILE A 102 3.82 0.10 -0.86
CA ILE A 102 3.92 -0.70 0.38
C ILE A 102 3.89 -2.19 0.07
N ARG A 103 4.82 -2.98 0.62
CA ARG A 103 4.78 -4.43 0.43
C ARG A 103 3.80 -5.04 1.41
N VAL A 104 2.88 -5.86 0.90
CA VAL A 104 1.90 -6.59 1.72
C VAL A 104 2.19 -8.07 1.60
N ARG A 105 2.36 -8.74 2.74
CA ARG A 105 2.59 -10.19 2.82
C ARG A 105 1.57 -10.81 3.77
N ALA A 106 1.18 -12.05 3.50
CA ALA A 106 0.43 -12.83 4.48
C ALA A 106 1.41 -13.52 5.43
N ARG A 107 1.31 -13.25 6.74
CA ARG A 107 2.01 -14.00 7.79
C ARG A 107 0.97 -14.55 8.75
N ASN A 108 0.93 -15.88 8.92
CA ASN A 108 -0.04 -16.57 9.79
C ASN A 108 -1.50 -16.17 9.49
N GLY A 109 -1.84 -16.01 8.20
CA GLY A 109 -3.17 -15.60 7.76
C GLY A 109 -3.51 -14.13 7.98
N LYS A 110 -2.59 -13.31 8.51
CA LYS A 110 -2.79 -11.87 8.69
C LYS A 110 -1.94 -11.08 7.69
N PRO A 111 -2.44 -9.96 7.16
CA PRO A 111 -1.63 -9.07 6.33
C PRO A 111 -0.58 -8.37 7.20
N VAL A 112 0.65 -8.37 6.72
CA VAL A 112 1.79 -7.64 7.27
C VAL A 112 2.24 -6.65 6.22
N PHE A 113 2.41 -5.41 6.65
CA PHE A 113 2.76 -4.29 5.80
C PHE A 113 4.20 -3.91 6.09
N GLU A 114 5.02 -3.90 5.04
CA GLU A 114 6.46 -3.68 5.10
C GLU A 114 6.85 -2.48 4.24
N CYS A 115 7.91 -1.81 4.67
CA CYS A 115 8.54 -0.73 3.91
C CYS A 115 8.92 -1.18 2.48
N PRO A 116 8.74 -0.32 1.45
CA PRO A 116 9.19 -0.62 0.09
C PRO A 116 10.71 -0.73 -0.05
N GLU A 117 11.46 -0.17 0.90
CA GLU A 117 12.93 -0.24 0.95
C GLU A 117 13.42 -1.62 1.39
N ALA A 118 14.43 -2.16 0.72
CA ALA A 118 14.92 -3.51 1.01
C ALA A 118 15.62 -3.55 2.38
N GLY A 119 15.28 -4.54 3.21
CA GLY A 119 15.90 -4.70 4.53
C GLY A 119 15.47 -3.70 5.60
N CYS A 120 14.55 -2.78 5.30
CA CYS A 120 13.99 -1.89 6.32
C CYS A 120 12.94 -2.63 7.17
N PRO A 121 13.07 -2.69 8.52
CA PRO A 121 12.14 -3.42 9.39
C PRO A 121 10.85 -2.63 9.70
N ALA A 122 10.62 -1.50 9.03
CA ALA A 122 9.47 -0.65 9.30
C ALA A 122 8.16 -1.32 8.91
N SER A 123 7.24 -1.29 9.86
CA SER A 123 5.81 -1.63 9.72
C SER A 123 4.94 -0.38 9.58
N LEU A 124 3.64 -0.57 9.31
CA LEU A 124 2.60 0.47 9.23
C LEU A 124 2.71 1.59 10.27
N THR A 125 3.05 1.28 11.52
CA THR A 125 3.16 2.29 12.59
C THR A 125 4.25 3.32 12.36
N HIS A 126 5.23 3.00 11.53
CA HIS A 126 6.36 3.85 11.18
C HIS A 126 6.09 4.71 9.94
N PHE A 127 4.94 4.57 9.29
CA PHE A 127 4.60 5.32 8.09
C PHE A 127 3.87 6.58 8.48
N VAL A 128 4.49 7.74 8.24
CA VAL A 128 3.96 9.05 8.66
C VAL A 128 3.74 9.97 7.48
N TYR A 129 2.90 11.00 7.66
CA TYR A 129 2.77 12.07 6.67
C TYR A 129 4.09 12.83 6.50
N SER A 130 4.33 13.33 5.29
CA SER A 130 5.35 14.36 5.06
C SER A 130 5.13 15.55 5.99
N GLY A 131 6.19 16.08 6.59
CA GLY A 131 6.12 17.17 7.56
C GLY A 131 5.77 16.74 8.98
N ASN A 132 5.66 15.44 9.27
CA ASN A 132 5.56 14.96 10.66
C ASN A 132 6.82 15.39 11.44
N PRO A 133 6.70 16.05 12.62
CA PRO A 133 7.85 16.50 13.40
C PRO A 133 8.82 15.39 13.80
N LEU A 134 8.34 14.15 13.94
CA LEU A 134 9.17 12.97 14.24
C LEU A 134 10.15 12.60 13.12
N LEU A 135 10.01 13.20 11.93
CA LEU A 135 11.00 13.09 10.87
C LEU A 135 12.26 13.92 11.16
N SER A 136 12.19 14.88 12.10
CA SER A 136 13.36 15.59 12.60
C SER A 136 14.13 14.71 13.58
N GLU A 137 15.42 14.50 13.32
CA GLU A 137 16.32 13.75 14.21
C GLU A 137 16.32 14.29 15.65
N ALA A 138 16.27 15.60 15.81
CA ALA A 138 16.24 16.25 17.12
C ALA A 138 14.97 15.86 17.90
N VAL A 139 13.82 15.89 17.22
CA VAL A 139 12.53 15.52 17.82
C VAL A 139 12.49 14.01 18.08
N TRP A 140 12.90 13.18 17.12
CA TRP A 140 12.93 11.73 17.29
C TRP A 140 13.79 11.31 18.49
N SER A 141 14.98 11.89 18.64
CA SER A 141 15.90 11.60 19.73
C SER A 141 15.31 11.97 21.10
N ASP A 142 14.70 13.17 21.20
CA ASP A 142 14.06 13.64 22.43
C ASP A 142 12.90 12.72 22.85
N TRP A 143 12.04 12.34 21.90
CA TRP A 143 10.92 11.44 22.15
C TRP A 143 11.35 10.04 22.58
N MET A 144 12.41 9.50 21.98
CA MET A 144 12.97 8.20 22.37
C MET A 144 13.60 8.26 23.76
N GLN A 145 14.19 9.40 24.14
CA GLN A 145 14.73 9.59 25.48
C GLN A 145 13.62 9.57 26.54
N VAL A 146 12.48 10.21 26.28
CA VAL A 146 11.30 10.15 27.16
C VAL A 146 10.78 8.72 27.30
N LYS A 147 10.62 7.99 26.19
CA LYS A 147 10.15 6.59 26.19
C LYS A 147 11.08 5.64 26.95
N SER A 148 12.38 5.93 26.98
CA SER A 148 13.39 5.07 27.61
C SER A 148 13.55 5.29 29.12
N LYS A 149 13.03 6.41 29.66
CA LYS A 149 13.07 6.64 31.11
C LYS A 149 12.02 5.76 31.78
N PRO A 150 12.40 4.92 32.75
CA PRO A 150 11.40 4.24 33.58
C PRO A 150 10.59 5.31 34.30
N GLU A 151 9.27 5.19 34.24
CA GLU A 151 8.35 6.02 35.00
C GLU A 151 8.72 5.88 36.49
N ARG A 152 9.23 6.96 37.10
CA ARG A 152 9.40 6.99 38.55
C ARG A 152 8.01 7.09 39.15
N ILE A 153 7.51 5.97 39.64
CA ILE A 153 6.34 5.89 40.50
C ILE A 153 6.87 6.18 41.91
N ASP A 154 6.62 7.39 42.40
CA ASP A 154 6.89 7.81 43.78
C ASP A 154 5.72 7.45 44.72
#